data_AF-A0A5K0Y8R6-F1
#
_entry.id   AF-A0A5K0Y8R6-F1
#
_cell.length_a   1.000
_cell.length_b   1.000
_cell.length_c   1.000
_cell.angle_alpha   90.00
_cell.angle_beta   90.00
_cell.angle_gamma   90.00
#
_symmetry.space_group_name_H-M   'P 1'
#
loop_
_entity.id
_entity.type
_entity.pdbx_description
1 polymer ?
#
loop_
_entity_poly.entity_id
_entity_poly.type
_entity_poly.pdbx_seq_one_letter_code
_entity_poly.pdbx_strand_id
1 'polypeptide(L)'
;LIPQTLSHCPRIQVLSVIENESYGSIPEFLGSLLELKHINLYGNRLTGTIPVTFANLSKLEHHNVGQNHMHRNIPSELGSITRLTLFSVEMNNLT
;
A
#
# COMPACT_ATOMS: atom_id res chain seq x y z
N LEU A 1 9.74 -8.86 -3.32
CA LEU A 1 9.82 -7.49 -3.85
C LEU A 1 8.62 -7.25 -4.74
N ILE A 2 7.98 -6.08 -4.63
CA ILE A 2 6.90 -5.67 -5.54
C ILE A 2 7.56 -5.17 -6.85
N PRO A 3 7.33 -5.82 -8.00
CA PRO A 3 8.11 -5.55 -9.20
C PRO A 3 7.67 -4.27 -9.90
N GLN A 4 8.64 -3.48 -10.35
CA GLN A 4 8.41 -2.23 -11.08
C GLN A 4 7.59 -2.44 -12.36
N THR A 5 7.61 -3.64 -12.94
CA THR A 5 6.84 -3.98 -14.15
C THR A 5 5.33 -3.78 -13.99
N LEU A 6 4.79 -3.79 -12.76
CA LEU A 6 3.37 -3.49 -12.50
C LEU A 6 2.96 -2.07 -12.92
N SER A 7 3.90 -1.15 -13.12
CA SER A 7 3.62 0.18 -13.68
C SER A 7 2.98 0.12 -15.08
N HIS A 8 3.17 -0.98 -15.81
CA HIS A 8 2.57 -1.21 -17.13
C HIS A 8 1.15 -1.81 -17.07
N CYS A 9 0.57 -1.93 -15.88
CA CYS A 9 -0.78 -2.45 -15.66
C CYS A 9 -1.73 -1.35 -15.16
N PRO A 10 -2.01 -0.28 -15.93
CA PRO A 10 -2.71 0.91 -15.43
C PRO A 10 -4.18 0.65 -15.04
N ARG A 11 -4.75 -0.49 -15.46
CA ARG A 11 -6.14 -0.88 -15.17
C ARG A 11 -6.27 -1.82 -13.98
N ILE A 12 -5.18 -2.11 -13.26
CA ILE A 12 -5.23 -2.99 -12.10
C ILE A 12 -6.11 -2.35 -11.01
N GLN A 13 -7.06 -3.13 -10.49
CA GLN A 13 -7.96 -2.70 -9.42
C GLN A 13 -7.63 -3.35 -8.08
N VAL A 14 -7.01 -4.52 -8.12
CA VAL A 14 -6.70 -5.31 -6.94
C VAL A 14 -5.24 -5.75 -7.01
N LEU A 15 -4.47 -5.33 -6.02
CA LEU A 15 -3.13 -5.85 -5.74
C LEU A 15 -3.19 -6.60 -4.42
N SER A 16 -3.10 -7.93 -4.48
CA SER A 16 -3.13 -8.79 -3.29
C SER A 16 -1.88 -9.67 -3.24
N VAL A 17 -1.06 -9.48 -2.23
CA VAL A 17 0.16 -10.22 -1.94
C VAL A 17 0.14 -10.53 -0.45
N ILE A 18 -0.43 -11.67 -0.08
CA ILE A 18 -0.68 -12.04 1.32
C ILE A 18 0.25 -13.18 1.69
N GLU A 19 1.00 -13.08 2.79
CA GLU A 19 1.82 -14.20 3.30
C GLU A 19 2.82 -14.78 2.27
N ASN A 20 3.51 -13.90 1.54
CA ASN A 20 4.37 -14.27 0.40
C ASN A 20 5.85 -13.89 0.61
N GLU A 21 6.28 -13.71 1.86
CA GLU A 21 7.64 -13.29 2.24
C GLU A 21 8.19 -12.07 1.46
N SER A 22 7.31 -11.22 0.91
CA SER A 22 7.74 -10.08 0.11
C SER A 22 8.52 -9.10 0.97
N TYR A 23 9.71 -8.73 0.51
CA TYR A 23 10.61 -7.83 1.22
C TYR A 23 10.90 -6.57 0.39
N GLY A 24 11.58 -5.60 1.02
CA GLY A 24 11.88 -4.28 0.45
C GLY A 24 10.80 -3.25 0.77
N SER A 25 10.92 -2.04 0.22
CA SER A 25 9.92 -0.98 0.41
C SER A 25 8.72 -1.13 -0.53
N ILE A 26 7.61 -0.52 -0.12
CA ILE A 26 6.46 -0.31 -1.00
C ILE A 26 6.83 0.73 -2.06
N PRO A 27 6.80 0.40 -3.36
CA PRO A 27 7.22 1.34 -4.40
C PRO A 27 6.25 2.53 -4.57
N GLU A 28 6.79 3.74 -4.73
CA GLU A 28 5.97 4.96 -4.90
C GLU A 28 5.12 4.96 -6.17
N PHE A 29 5.55 4.24 -7.22
CA PHE A 29 4.81 4.16 -8.49
C PHE A 29 3.42 3.52 -8.32
N LEU A 30 3.17 2.74 -7.25
CA LEU A 30 1.83 2.21 -7.00
C LEU A 30 0.78 3.33 -6.86
N GLY A 31 1.19 4.52 -6.42
CA GLY A 31 0.34 5.71 -6.38
C GLY A 31 -0.05 6.29 -7.75
N SER A 32 0.54 5.82 -8.86
CA SER A 32 0.13 6.20 -10.22
C SER A 32 -0.89 5.24 -10.84
N LEU A 33 -1.19 4.11 -10.18
CA LEU A 33 -2.16 3.12 -10.65
C LEU A 33 -3.57 3.52 -10.18
N LEU A 34 -4.11 4.58 -10.79
CA LEU A 34 -5.31 5.30 -10.34
C LEU A 34 -6.60 4.45 -10.31
N GLU A 35 -6.61 3.26 -10.93
CA GLU A 35 -7.72 2.32 -10.89
C GLU A 35 -7.71 1.40 -9.66
N LEU A 36 -6.66 1.44 -8.83
CA LEU A 36 -6.56 0.62 -7.62
C LEU A 36 -7.69 0.93 -6.65
N LYS A 37 -8.38 -0.14 -6.25
CA LYS A 37 -9.41 -0.16 -5.22
C LYS A 37 -8.94 -0.89 -3.98
N HIS A 38 -8.24 -2.01 -4.15
CA HIS A 38 -7.77 -2.83 -3.05
C HIS A 38 -6.26 -3.05 -3.14
N ILE A 39 -5.56 -2.70 -2.07
CA ILE A 39 -4.16 -3.04 -1.85
C ILE A 39 -4.10 -3.87 -0.56
N ASN A 40 -3.74 -5.14 -0.68
CA ASN A 40 -3.53 -6.02 0.47
C ASN A 40 -2.12 -6.62 0.40
N LEU A 41 -1.25 -6.17 1.29
CA LEU A 41 0.14 -6.57 1.43
C LEU A 41 0.39 -7.25 2.79
N TYR A 42 -0.66 -7.77 3.43
CA TYR A 42 -0.62 -8.35 4.76
C TYR A 42 0.38 -9.51 4.88
N GLY A 43 1.07 -9.58 6.01
CA GLY A 43 1.87 -10.75 6.37
C GLY A 43 3.13 -10.92 5.53
N ASN A 44 3.86 -9.84 5.29
CA ASN A 44 5.09 -9.88 4.52
C ASN A 44 6.29 -9.37 5.34
N ARG A 45 7.44 -9.17 4.68
CA ARG A 45 8.67 -8.60 5.28
C ARG A 45 8.95 -7.21 4.72
N LEU A 46 7.91 -6.45 4.35
CA LEU A 46 8.07 -5.11 3.77
C LEU A 46 8.61 -4.15 4.83
N THR A 47 9.47 -3.22 4.41
CA THR A 47 10.13 -2.22 5.26
C THR A 47 9.88 -0.81 4.70
N GLY A 48 10.39 0.23 5.35
CA GLY A 48 10.25 1.59 4.86
C GLY A 48 8.96 2.27 5.33
N THR A 49 8.50 3.27 4.58
CA THR A 49 7.32 4.09 4.90
C THR A 49 6.15 3.74 3.99
N ILE A 50 4.93 4.04 4.43
CA ILE A 50 3.77 4.05 3.54
C ILE A 50 3.95 5.22 2.54
N PRO A 51 3.88 5.01 1.22
CA PRO A 51 4.12 6.07 0.26
C PRO A 51 3.07 7.18 0.34
N VAL A 52 3.50 8.45 0.40
CA VAL A 52 2.59 9.60 0.33
C VAL A 52 1.80 9.64 -0.98
N THR A 53 2.34 9.07 -2.05
CA THR A 53 1.69 8.95 -3.37
C THR A 53 0.39 8.15 -3.33
N PHE A 54 0.13 7.37 -2.28
CA PHE A 54 -1.14 6.65 -2.12
C PHE A 54 -2.32 7.61 -1.94
N ALA A 55 -2.08 8.86 -1.52
CA ALA A 55 -3.10 9.91 -1.50
C ALA A 55 -3.70 10.21 -2.90
N ASN A 56 -2.99 9.87 -3.98
CA ASN A 56 -3.51 10.02 -5.35
C ASN A 56 -4.56 8.96 -5.72
N LEU A 57 -4.65 7.86 -4.95
CA LEU A 57 -5.53 6.73 -5.23
C LEU A 57 -6.96 7.04 -4.78
N SER A 58 -7.62 7.97 -5.46
CA SER A 58 -8.97 8.44 -5.16
C SER A 58 -10.04 7.33 -5.16
N LYS A 59 -9.77 6.17 -5.78
CA LYS A 59 -10.64 4.99 -5.85
C LYS A 59 -10.33 3.93 -4.78
N LEU A 60 -9.30 4.14 -3.95
CA LEU A 60 -8.88 3.17 -2.96
C LEU A 60 -9.93 3.01 -1.86
N GLU A 61 -10.36 1.78 -1.68
CA GLU A 61 -11.39 1.36 -0.72
C GLU A 61 -10.74 0.57 0.42
N HIS A 62 -9.79 -0.33 0.10
CA HIS A 62 -9.09 -1.17 1.08
C HIS A 62 -7.58 -1.02 0.97
N HIS A 63 -6.94 -0.71 2.09
CA HIS A 63 -5.49 -0.69 2.23
C HIS A 63 -5.06 -1.46 3.47
N ASN A 64 -4.40 -2.60 3.27
CA ASN A 64 -3.85 -3.42 4.35
C ASN A 64 -2.35 -3.62 4.14
N VAL A 65 -1.55 -3.16 5.10
CA VAL A 65 -0.10 -3.39 5.19
C VAL A 65 0.27 -4.00 6.55
N GLY A 66 -0.70 -4.59 7.24
CA GLY A 66 -0.52 -5.22 8.53
C GLY A 66 0.49 -6.36 8.52
N GLN A 67 1.07 -6.66 9.67
CA GLN A 67 2.07 -7.73 9.85
C GLN A 67 3.24 -7.58 8.85
N ASN A 68 3.93 -6.43 8.96
CA ASN A 68 5.12 -6.08 8.19
C ASN A 68 6.12 -5.35 9.12
N HIS A 69 7.18 -4.77 8.56
CA HIS A 69 8.18 -3.96 9.27
C HIS A 69 8.14 -2.49 8.83
N MET A 70 6.94 -1.97 8.51
CA MET A 70 6.74 -0.57 8.15
C MET A 70 7.09 0.32 9.36
N HIS A 71 7.70 1.47 9.10
CA HIS A 71 8.20 2.36 10.16
C HIS A 71 7.96 3.84 9.83
N ARG A 72 8.19 4.72 10.82
CA ARG A 72 7.88 6.16 10.79
C ARG A 72 6.37 6.41 10.76
N ASN A 73 6.00 7.67 10.57
CA ASN A 73 4.63 8.15 10.63
C ASN A 73 3.84 7.73 9.40
N ILE A 74 2.54 7.54 9.60
CA ILE A 74 1.57 7.42 8.51
C ILE A 74 1.42 8.81 7.84
N PRO A 75 1.55 8.92 6.50
CA PRO A 75 1.36 10.20 5.82
C PRO A 75 -0.05 10.74 6.08
N SER A 76 -0.15 11.99 6.54
CA SER A 76 -1.45 12.62 6.85
C SER A 76 -2.29 12.86 5.59
N GLU A 77 -1.64 12.91 4.43
CA GLU A 77 -2.24 13.03 3.10
C GLU A 77 -3.16 11.84 2.78
N LEU A 78 -2.96 10.67 3.41
CA LEU A 78 -3.88 9.54 3.26
C LEU A 78 -5.29 9.85 3.78
N GLY A 79 -5.43 10.85 4.66
CA GLY A 79 -6.72 11.35 5.11
C GLY A 79 -7.57 11.99 3.99
N SER A 80 -6.98 12.28 2.82
CA SER A 80 -7.72 12.77 1.65
C SER A 80 -8.48 11.66 0.90
N ILE A 81 -8.21 10.39 1.17
CA ILE A 81 -8.81 9.25 0.50
C ILE A 81 -10.19 8.97 1.10
N THR A 82 -11.21 9.67 0.60
CA THR A 82 -12.58 9.63 1.14
C THR A 82 -13.32 8.31 0.93
N ARG A 83 -12.83 7.44 0.03
CA ARG A 83 -13.41 6.12 -0.25
C ARG A 83 -12.89 5.00 0.64
N LEU A 84 -11.89 5.27 1.46
CA LEU A 84 -11.22 4.25 2.27
C LEU A 84 -12.17 3.73 3.36
N THR A 85 -12.56 2.47 3.27
CA THR A 85 -13.42 1.79 4.24
C THR A 85 -12.63 0.85 5.15
N LEU A 86 -11.45 0.41 4.71
CA LEU A 86 -10.53 -0.40 5.49
C LEU A 86 -9.12 0.16 5.36
N PHE A 87 -8.54 0.52 6.51
CA PHE A 87 -7.14 0.89 6.62
C PHE A 87 -6.51 0.13 7.78
N SER A 88 -5.60 -0.80 7.46
CA SER A 88 -4.99 -1.72 8.42
C SER A 88 -3.47 -1.59 8.37
N VAL A 89 -2.88 -1.26 9.51
CA VAL A 89 -1.43 -1.06 9.70
C VAL A 89 -0.93 -1.77 10.96
N GLU A 90 -1.73 -2.68 11.50
CA GLU A 90 -1.44 -3.44 12.71
C GLU A 90 -0.12 -4.20 12.61
N MET A 91 0.50 -4.47 13.75
CA MET A 91 1.73 -5.29 13.80
C MET A 91 2.82 -4.77 12.85
N ASN A 92 3.11 -3.47 12.94
CA ASN A 92 4.22 -2.78 12.30
C ASN A 92 5.01 -1.98 13.35
N ASN A 93 6.07 -1.28 12.93
CA ASN A 93 6.92 -0.44 13.78
C ASN A 93 6.66 1.06 13.55
N LEU A 94 5.39 1.44 13.38
CA LEU A 94 4.95 2.81 13.10
C LEU A 94 4.91 3.66 14.39
N THR A 95 5.11 4.97 14.23
CA THR A 95 5.11 5.97 15.31
C THR A 95 4.02 7.01 15.12
#